data_AF-A0A3E0PW08-F1
#
_entry.id   AF-A0A3E0PW08-F1
#
_cell.length_a   1.000
_cell.length_b   1.000
_cell.length_c   1.000
_cell.angle_alpha   90.00
_cell.angle_beta   90.00
_cell.angle_gamma   90.00
#
_symmetry.space_group_name_H-M   'P 1'
#
loop_
_entity.id
_entity.type
_entity.pdbx_description
1 polymer ?
#
loop_
_entity_poly.entity_id
_entity_poly.type
_entity_poly.pdbx_seq_one_letter_code
_entity_poly.pdbx_strand_id
1 'polypeptide(L)'
;MNLYLDDDPSDRRLIALLQRAGHTVVTPQQAGHPGLPDARHLIYCCQNDLTLLSRNHDDFLDLHLVVEAAGGSHRGILIIRLDNDPTRDMTPKGIVTALGRLEASGIPVARQFLIVNQWR
;
A
#
# COMPACT_ATOMS: atom_id res chain seq x y z
N MET A 1 0.33 -9.33 6.36
CA MET A 1 -0.76 -8.80 5.49
C MET A 1 -0.77 -9.40 4.07
N ASN A 2 -1.92 -9.34 3.37
CA ASN A 2 -2.01 -9.51 1.92
C ASN A 2 -1.96 -8.14 1.24
N LEU A 3 -0.90 -7.89 0.48
CA LEU A 3 -0.58 -6.58 -0.08
C LEU A 3 -0.73 -6.57 -1.59
N TYR A 4 -1.31 -5.49 -2.11
CA TYR A 4 -1.20 -5.10 -3.50
C TYR A 4 -0.25 -3.91 -3.59
N LEU A 5 0.89 -4.08 -4.26
CA LEU A 5 1.82 -2.99 -4.50
C LEU A 5 1.41 -2.31 -5.79
N ASP A 6 1.06 -1.03 -5.70
CA ASP A 6 0.83 -0.20 -6.87
C ASP A 6 2.07 -0.13 -7.79
N ASP A 7 1.95 0.42 -9.00
CA ASP A 7 3.02 0.39 -10.01
C ASP A 7 4.33 1.01 -9.50
N ASP A 8 4.27 2.11 -8.75
CA ASP A 8 5.45 2.82 -8.26
C ASP A 8 6.27 2.02 -7.20
N PRO A 9 5.69 1.50 -6.09
CA PRO A 9 6.46 0.72 -5.11
C PRO A 9 6.88 -0.68 -5.57
N SER A 10 6.50 -1.14 -6.76
CA SER A 10 6.71 -2.52 -7.25
C SER A 10 8.16 -2.85 -7.64
N ASP A 11 9.17 -2.34 -6.92
CA ASP A 11 10.55 -2.77 -7.11
C ASP A 11 10.80 -4.19 -6.57
N ARG A 12 11.61 -4.96 -7.30
CA ARG A 12 11.91 -6.38 -7.03
C ARG A 12 12.45 -6.60 -5.62
N ARG A 13 13.24 -5.65 -5.09
CA ARG A 13 13.82 -5.77 -3.76
C ARG A 13 12.77 -5.64 -2.67
N LEU A 14 11.82 -4.72 -2.81
CA LEU A 14 10.76 -4.53 -1.82
C LEU A 14 9.85 -5.76 -1.77
N ILE A 15 9.42 -6.25 -2.93
CA ILE A 15 8.60 -7.46 -3.06
C ILE A 15 9.26 -8.64 -2.32
N ALA A 16 10.53 -8.90 -2.60
CA ALA A 16 11.25 -10.01 -1.97
C ALA A 16 11.37 -9.85 -0.45
N LEU A 17 11.56 -8.62 0.06
CA LEU A 17 11.65 -8.38 1.50
C LEU A 17 10.31 -8.55 2.20
N LEU A 18 9.22 -8.08 1.59
CA LEU A 18 7.86 -8.25 2.11
C LEU A 18 7.48 -9.74 2.15
N GLN A 19 7.74 -10.48 1.07
CA GLN A 19 7.51 -11.93 1.04
C GLN A 19 8.31 -12.67 2.11
N ARG A 20 9.59 -12.30 2.30
CA ARG A 20 10.43 -12.87 3.37
C ARG A 20 9.94 -12.54 4.77
N ALA A 21 9.24 -11.42 4.95
CA ALA A 21 8.60 -11.05 6.20
C ALA A 21 7.23 -11.74 6.40
N GLY A 22 6.79 -12.60 5.47
CA GLY A 22 5.56 -13.37 5.58
C GLY A 22 4.33 -12.71 4.96
N HIS A 23 4.50 -11.61 4.20
CA HIS A 23 3.41 -11.00 3.47
C HIS A 23 3.12 -11.74 2.16
N THR A 24 1.84 -11.88 1.82
CA THR A 24 1.44 -12.16 0.44
C THR A 24 1.56 -10.85 -0.34
N VAL A 25 2.20 -10.89 -1.51
CA VAL A 25 2.42 -9.70 -2.34
C VAL A 25 1.91 -9.98 -3.75
N VAL A 26 1.02 -9.10 -4.22
CA VAL A 26 0.50 -9.04 -5.58
C VAL A 26 0.93 -7.72 -6.21
N THR A 27 1.38 -7.76 -7.46
CA THR A 27 1.68 -6.55 -8.25
C THR A 27 0.76 -6.43 -9.47
N PRO A 28 0.64 -5.24 -10.08
CA PRO A 28 -0.06 -5.04 -11.35
C PRO A 28 0.37 -6.01 -12.45
N GLN A 29 1.67 -6.31 -12.56
CA GLN A 29 2.19 -7.25 -13.54
C GLN A 29 1.68 -8.67 -13.28
N GLN A 30 1.63 -9.11 -12.02
CA GLN A 30 1.11 -10.42 -11.64
C GLN A 30 -0.41 -10.52 -11.78
N ALA A 31 -1.11 -9.41 -11.53
CA ALA A 31 -2.55 -9.31 -11.71
C ALA A 31 -2.94 -9.24 -13.20
N GLY A 32 -2.00 -8.99 -14.12
CA GLY A 32 -2.26 -8.87 -15.55
C GLY A 32 -2.75 -7.48 -15.98
N HIS A 33 -2.55 -6.46 -15.14
CA HIS A 33 -3.06 -5.11 -15.38
C HIS A 33 -2.04 -4.00 -15.01
N PRO A 34 -0.84 -3.98 -15.60
CA PRO A 34 0.12 -2.90 -15.39
C PRO A 34 -0.40 -1.57 -15.99
N GLY A 35 -0.12 -0.44 -15.34
CA GLY A 35 -0.44 0.90 -15.83
C GLY A 35 -1.92 1.22 -15.86
N LEU A 36 -2.73 0.57 -15.02
CA LEU A 36 -4.13 0.94 -14.90
C LEU A 36 -4.29 2.26 -14.12
N PRO A 37 -5.43 2.95 -14.28
CA PRO A 37 -5.75 4.07 -13.39
C PRO A 37 -5.84 3.62 -11.93
N ASP A 38 -5.47 4.50 -10.98
CA ASP A 38 -5.47 4.22 -9.52
C ASP A 38 -6.80 3.63 -9.02
N ALA A 39 -7.92 4.14 -9.53
CA ALA A 39 -9.25 3.65 -9.21
C ALA A 39 -9.42 2.15 -9.52
N ARG A 40 -8.82 1.69 -10.62
CA ARG A 40 -8.88 0.27 -11.03
C ARG A 40 -7.95 -0.60 -10.19
N HIS A 41 -6.79 -0.08 -9.77
CA HIS A 41 -5.94 -0.74 -8.78
C HIS A 41 -6.70 -0.92 -7.45
N LEU A 42 -7.40 0.12 -6.98
CA LEU A 42 -8.21 0.05 -5.77
C LEU A 42 -9.39 -0.93 -5.91
N ILE A 43 -10.10 -0.92 -7.04
CA ILE A 43 -11.18 -1.89 -7.32
C ILE A 43 -10.65 -3.33 -7.26
N TYR A 44 -9.50 -3.59 -7.87
CA TYR A 44 -8.87 -4.91 -7.81
C TYR A 44 -8.56 -5.32 -6.37
N CYS A 45 -8.06 -4.39 -5.55
CA CYS A 45 -7.81 -4.65 -4.13
C CYS A 45 -9.09 -5.00 -3.37
N CYS A 46 -10.17 -4.25 -3.58
CA CYS A 46 -11.46 -4.50 -2.96
C CYS A 46 -12.04 -5.87 -3.35
N GLN A 47 -11.90 -6.28 -4.61
CA GLN A 47 -12.40 -7.56 -5.11
C GLN A 47 -11.61 -8.79 -4.62
N ASN A 48 -10.35 -8.59 -4.21
CA ASN A 48 -9.43 -9.68 -3.86
C ASN A 48 -8.97 -9.64 -2.40
N ASP A 49 -9.63 -8.85 -1.55
CA ASP A 49 -9.27 -8.70 -0.14
C ASP A 49 -7.79 -8.32 0.09
N LEU A 50 -7.28 -7.39 -0.71
CA LEU A 50 -5.90 -6.90 -0.63
C LEU A 50 -5.83 -5.49 -0.02
N THR A 51 -4.83 -5.25 0.81
CA THR A 51 -4.45 -3.92 1.29
C THR A 51 -3.55 -3.25 0.24
N LEU A 52 -3.91 -2.04 -0.21
CA LEU A 52 -3.15 -1.31 -1.22
C LEU A 52 -1.95 -0.62 -0.58
N LEU A 53 -0.78 -0.68 -1.23
CA LEU A 53 0.43 0.05 -0.87
C LEU A 53 0.88 0.89 -2.07
N SER A 54 0.93 2.21 -1.92
CA SER A 54 1.34 3.14 -2.98
C SER A 54 2.23 4.27 -2.44
N ARG A 55 2.88 5.01 -3.34
CA ARG A 55 3.47 6.33 -3.07
C ARG A 55 2.59 7.48 -3.56
N ASN A 56 1.57 7.19 -4.37
CA ASN A 56 0.64 8.17 -4.90
C ASN A 56 -0.35 8.60 -3.80
N HIS A 57 -0.02 9.66 -3.07
CA HIS A 57 -0.81 10.05 -1.90
C HIS A 57 -2.15 10.68 -2.28
N ASP A 58 -2.12 11.70 -3.13
CA ASP A 58 -3.28 12.58 -3.34
C ASP A 58 -4.40 11.83 -4.06
N ASP A 59 -4.08 11.08 -5.12
CA ASP A 59 -5.09 10.34 -5.89
C ASP A 59 -5.74 9.23 -5.05
N PHE A 60 -4.97 8.51 -4.22
CA PHE A 60 -5.54 7.49 -3.35
C PHE A 60 -6.26 8.06 -2.13
N LEU A 61 -5.92 9.27 -1.67
CA LEU A 61 -6.70 9.96 -0.63
C LEU A 61 -8.08 10.35 -1.17
N ASP A 62 -8.13 10.91 -2.37
CA ASP A 62 -9.39 11.24 -3.03
C ASP A 62 -10.26 10.00 -3.26
N LEU A 63 -9.65 8.90 -3.73
CA LEU A 63 -10.36 7.63 -3.90
C LEU A 63 -10.84 7.04 -2.57
N HIS A 64 -10.05 7.14 -1.50
CA HIS A 64 -10.47 6.74 -0.16
C HIS A 64 -11.73 7.50 0.26
N LEU A 65 -11.73 8.83 0.14
CA LEU A 65 -12.87 9.68 0.48
C LEU A 65 -14.10 9.36 -0.37
N VAL A 66 -13.93 9.11 -1.66
CA VAL A 66 -15.02 8.69 -2.55
C VAL A 66 -15.62 7.36 -2.10
N VAL A 67 -14.79 6.37 -1.76
CA VAL A 67 -15.26 5.06 -1.27
C VAL A 67 -16.00 5.22 0.05
N GLU A 68 -15.50 6.03 0.99
CA GLU A 68 -16.17 6.31 2.26
C GLU A 68 -17.53 7.00 2.07
N ALA A 69 -17.58 8.05 1.23
CA ALA A 69 -18.81 8.78 0.94
C ALA A 69 -19.88 7.90 0.27
N ALA A 70 -19.44 6.93 -0.55
CA ALA A 70 -20.32 5.94 -1.17
C ALA A 70 -20.74 4.80 -0.23
N GLY A 71 -20.29 4.78 1.02
CA GLY A 71 -20.54 3.69 1.97
C GLY A 71 -19.82 2.38 1.62
N GLY A 72 -18.82 2.44 0.73
CA GLY A 72 -18.01 1.31 0.31
C GLY A 72 -17.02 0.86 1.39
N SER A 73 -16.19 -0.13 1.06
CA SER A 73 -15.18 -0.69 1.96
C SER A 73 -13.96 -1.17 1.20
N HIS A 74 -12.78 -1.00 1.79
CA HIS A 74 -11.51 -1.57 1.34
C HIS A 74 -10.75 -2.16 2.53
N ARG A 75 -9.77 -3.04 2.27
CA ARG A 75 -8.93 -3.65 3.33
C ARG A 75 -7.90 -2.70 3.94
N GLY A 76 -7.71 -1.54 3.33
CA GLY A 76 -6.82 -0.48 3.79
C GLY A 76 -6.00 0.08 2.65
N ILE A 77 -5.62 1.34 2.78
CA ILE A 77 -4.71 2.02 1.86
C ILE A 77 -3.52 2.51 2.68
N LEU A 78 -2.33 2.08 2.30
CA LEU A 78 -1.08 2.40 2.96
C LEU A 78 -0.25 3.26 2.01
N ILE A 79 0.16 4.44 2.47
CA ILE A 79 0.93 5.39 1.68
C ILE A 79 2.34 5.54 2.23
N ILE A 80 3.32 5.38 1.34
CA ILE A 80 4.72 5.72 1.60
C ILE A 80 4.96 7.13 1.03
N ARG A 81 5.22 8.09 1.90
CA ARG A 81 5.58 9.46 1.51
C ARG A 81 7.05 9.53 1.16
N LEU A 82 7.36 10.17 0.04
CA LEU A 82 8.71 10.61 -0.29
C LEU A 82 8.95 11.98 0.36
N ASP A 83 10.16 12.20 0.82
CA ASP A 83 10.64 13.47 1.34
C ASP A 83 11.25 14.29 0.18
N ASN A 84 11.42 15.59 0.37
CA ASN A 84 12.07 16.45 -0.64
C ASN A 84 13.58 16.13 -0.76
N ASP A 85 14.15 15.46 0.24
CA ASP A 85 15.50 14.92 0.24
C ASP A 85 15.44 13.39 0.13
N PRO A 86 15.79 12.81 -1.04
CA PRO A 86 15.72 11.37 -1.27
C PRO A 86 16.57 10.51 -0.32
N THR A 87 17.58 11.10 0.35
CA THR A 87 18.37 10.38 1.36
C THR A 87 17.56 10.06 2.62
N ARG A 88 16.44 10.77 2.81
CA ARG A 88 15.52 10.60 3.93
C ARG A 88 14.36 9.66 3.59
N ASP A 89 14.21 9.25 2.34
CA ASP A 89 13.18 8.32 1.92
C ASP A 89 13.31 6.96 2.61
N MET A 90 12.16 6.31 2.81
CA MET A 90 12.17 4.98 3.38
C MET A 90 12.78 3.99 2.39
N THR A 91 13.88 3.37 2.82
CA THR A 91 14.44 2.22 2.09
C THR A 91 13.43 1.06 2.07
N PRO A 92 13.54 0.10 1.14
CA PRO A 92 12.71 -1.11 1.15
C PRO A 92 12.71 -1.87 2.49
N LYS A 93 13.86 -1.93 3.17
CA LYS A 93 13.96 -2.52 4.52
C LYS A 93 13.21 -1.68 5.56
N GLY A 94 13.29 -0.36 5.45
CA GLY A 94 12.56 0.57 6.31
C GLY A 94 11.05 0.41 6.18
N ILE A 95 10.55 0.26 4.93
CA ILE A 95 9.12 0.00 4.66
C ILE A 95 8.68 -1.29 5.36
N VAL A 96 9.41 -2.39 5.17
CA VAL A 96 9.08 -3.69 5.82
C VAL A 96 9.08 -3.57 7.34
N THR A 97 10.08 -2.86 7.91
CA THR A 97 10.17 -2.64 9.37
C THR A 97 8.96 -1.84 9.90
N ALA A 98 8.58 -0.78 9.19
CA ALA A 98 7.44 0.05 9.56
C ALA A 98 6.11 -0.71 9.46
N LEU A 99 5.92 -1.53 8.43
CA LEU A 99 4.74 -2.39 8.31
C LEU A 99 4.67 -3.41 9.46
N GLY A 100 5.80 -4.02 9.84
CA GLY A 100 5.85 -4.91 11.00
C GLY A 100 5.50 -4.20 12.32
N ARG A 101 5.90 -2.93 12.48
CA ARG A 101 5.52 -2.11 13.65
C ARG A 101 4.05 -1.72 13.62
N LEU A 102 3.51 -1.39 12.44
CA LEU A 102 2.08 -1.15 12.26
C LEU A 102 1.27 -2.38 12.65
N GLU A 103 1.65 -3.58 12.18
CA GLU A 103 1.00 -4.84 12.58
C GLU A 103 1.10 -5.07 14.09
N ALA A 104 2.27 -4.88 14.68
CA ALA A 104 2.49 -5.05 16.12
C ALA A 104 1.73 -4.03 16.99
N SER A 105 1.36 -2.86 16.43
CA SER A 105 0.60 -1.84 17.15
C SER A 105 -0.86 -2.23 17.42
N GLY A 106 -1.39 -3.21 16.68
CA GLY A 106 -2.79 -3.63 16.77
C GLY A 106 -3.79 -2.63 16.21
N ILE A 107 -3.34 -1.51 15.61
CA ILE A 107 -4.22 -0.55 14.93
C ILE A 107 -4.90 -1.26 13.75
N PRO A 108 -6.25 -1.22 13.64
CA PRO A 108 -6.96 -1.80 12.51
C PRO A 108 -6.55 -1.10 11.20
N VAL A 109 -6.17 -1.88 10.19
CA VAL A 109 -5.87 -1.37 8.84
C VAL A 109 -7.12 -1.30 7.95
N ALA A 110 -8.13 -2.11 8.25
CA ALA A 110 -9.37 -2.16 7.48
C ALA A 110 -10.04 -0.79 7.41
N ARG A 111 -10.42 -0.39 6.18
CA ARG A 111 -11.07 0.91 5.89
C ARG A 111 -10.24 2.14 6.24
N GLN A 112 -8.96 2.00 6.61
CA GLN A 112 -8.11 3.13 6.95
C GLN A 112 -7.25 3.59 5.77
N PHE A 113 -6.89 4.86 5.78
CA PHE A 113 -5.84 5.47 4.97
C PHE A 113 -4.68 5.88 5.89
N LEU A 114 -3.54 5.18 5.81
CA LEU A 114 -2.44 5.34 6.77
C LEU A 114 -1.12 5.69 6.09
N ILE A 115 -0.36 6.62 6.68
CA ILE A 115 0.96 7.03 6.19
C ILE A 115 2.04 6.17 6.87
N VAL A 116 2.61 5.21 6.14
CA VAL A 116 3.58 4.22 6.65
C VAL A 116 4.81 4.86 7.31
N ASN A 117 5.21 6.04 6.86
CA ASN A 117 6.36 6.78 7.41
C ASN A 117 6.24 7.08 8.91
N GLN A 118 5.03 7.12 9.47
CA GLN A 118 4.81 7.35 10.91
C GLN A 118 5.37 6.22 11.78
N TRP A 119 5.61 5.04 11.19
CA TRP A 119 6.15 3.86 11.87
C TRP A 119 7.64 3.61 11.57
N ARG A 120 8.34 4.58 10.96
CA ARG A 120 9.79 4.51 10.65
C ARG A 120 10.65 4.24 11.88
#